data_AF-A0A941WIT5-F1
#
_entry.id   AF-A0A941WIT5-F1
#
_cell.length_a   1.000
_cell.length_b   1.000
_cell.length_c   1.000
_cell.angle_alpha   90.00
_cell.angle_beta   90.00
_cell.angle_gamma   90.00
#
_symmetry.space_group_name_H-M   'P 1'
#
loop_
_entity.id
_entity.type
_entity.pdbx_description
1 polymer ?
#
loop_
_entity_poly.entity_id
_entity_poly.type
_entity_poly.pdbx_seq_one_letter_code
_entity_poly.pdbx_strand_id
1 'polypeptide(L)'
;MGRWKRMGIFDKKRIIVVCFFVFFCQMIFSQSQKFRGYPQKDADILSGFSCPPKGYGNVPFYWWNGDSLNRERMKEQLEILSESATDGFAVSYIHLDPKVDVENMKDGYGLFGKTESGRPKIFSEDWWNTWSWFAKECASKNIGLGLDDYTVGWIGNGYYSDELQEMAKFRGYQGELNIQSVTVKGGTTFTYDIPDKFLTAVVWPGKTDLTKYISGDKLLWEVPCDNSYKVYIISTKENHLLHPDIGKEYVRVYFDRFERRMSDAVPDGMNYFFQDELSYHIKMGSWAEDFRDEFEKRKGYDITLYLPALKEFIGDITPKIRLDYCDVLMDLAEERYFRPIYDWHVSRGLIYGSDNLRRGKDPLAYVDYFRANSWYTAPGNDAPSTGSSFLQTKVSSSITHLYERQRTWLEAFHSMGWGSSASWLTKQMDHHFMAGGNLVCMHGLYYSTHGGWWEWAPPCFHFRMPYWPHMKRWLEYTERLSYLMSQGTHVCDIALMYPTESLQAYPEANTKITFDQAMKLSNAGLDYDFMDYRSLQKAKVADGCLHVAGEKYKILILANMKALHYASMEKVLEFYRAGGIVIATVELPKASTRIGENDPVMDA
;
A
#
# COMPACT_ATOMS: atom_id res chain seq x y z
N MET A 1 51.78 -7.82 -56.32
CA MET A 1 52.26 -6.44 -56.54
C MET A 1 51.23 -5.53 -55.86
N GLY A 2 51.48 -4.66 -54.89
CA GLY A 2 52.70 -4.14 -54.27
C GLY A 2 52.54 -3.94 -52.75
N ARG A 3 53.57 -3.37 -52.14
CA ARG A 3 54.09 -3.63 -50.78
C ARG A 3 54.03 -2.38 -49.86
N TRP A 4 53.75 -2.62 -48.56
CA TRP A 4 54.40 -2.06 -47.32
C TRP A 4 54.07 -0.60 -46.90
N LYS A 5 53.99 -0.16 -45.61
CA LYS A 5 54.74 -0.38 -44.33
C LYS A 5 53.82 -0.04 -43.11
N ARG A 6 53.82 -0.80 -41.98
CA ARG A 6 54.43 -0.57 -40.62
C ARG A 6 54.18 0.83 -40.00
N MET A 7 53.87 1.09 -38.71
CA MET A 7 54.05 0.43 -37.39
C MET A 7 53.35 1.28 -36.28
N GLY A 8 53.08 0.73 -35.08
CA GLY A 8 52.88 1.49 -33.80
C GLY A 8 51.59 1.18 -33.02
N ILE A 9 51.52 0.15 -32.16
CA ILE A 9 51.76 0.08 -30.68
C ILE A 9 50.65 0.74 -29.81
N PHE A 10 50.24 -0.02 -28.77
CA PHE A 10 49.38 0.26 -27.59
C PHE A 10 47.88 -0.06 -27.70
N ASP A 11 47.15 -0.48 -26.66
CA ASP A 11 47.29 -1.45 -25.56
C ASP A 11 45.88 -1.50 -24.91
N LYS A 12 45.54 -2.60 -24.23
CA LYS A 12 44.45 -2.78 -23.24
C LYS A 12 42.98 -2.76 -23.69
N LYS A 13 42.46 -4.00 -23.76
CA LYS A 13 41.25 -4.50 -23.06
C LYS A 13 40.23 -3.43 -22.64
N ARG A 14 39.12 -3.33 -23.40
CA ARG A 14 37.81 -2.96 -22.86
C ARG A 14 36.89 -4.16 -22.98
N ILE A 15 36.75 -4.89 -21.88
CA ILE A 15 35.61 -5.78 -21.65
C ILE A 15 34.43 -4.85 -21.47
N ILE A 16 33.56 -4.79 -22.47
CA ILE A 16 32.23 -4.20 -22.32
C ILE A 16 31.43 -5.20 -21.50
N VAL A 17 31.27 -4.93 -20.20
CA VAL A 17 30.24 -5.57 -19.40
C VAL A 17 28.92 -4.98 -19.89
N VAL A 18 28.29 -5.66 -20.85
CA VAL A 18 26.89 -5.42 -21.17
C VAL A 18 26.11 -5.99 -20.00
N CYS A 19 25.72 -5.14 -19.05
CA CYS A 19 24.68 -5.46 -18.10
C CYS A 19 23.41 -5.72 -18.91
N PHE A 20 23.09 -7.00 -19.12
CA PHE A 20 21.75 -7.43 -19.49
C PHE A 20 20.83 -7.07 -18.33
N PHE A 21 20.38 -5.82 -18.27
CA PHE A 21 19.07 -5.53 -17.71
C PHE A 21 18.09 -6.23 -18.63
N VAL A 22 17.62 -7.39 -18.17
CA VAL A 22 16.43 -8.01 -18.73
C VAL A 22 15.31 -7.01 -18.51
N PHE A 23 15.09 -6.15 -19.50
CA PHE A 23 13.81 -5.51 -19.74
C PHE A 23 12.81 -6.65 -19.97
N PHE A 24 12.27 -7.21 -18.89
CA PHE A 24 10.92 -7.73 -18.94
C PHE A 24 10.03 -6.49 -19.07
N CYS A 25 9.93 -5.97 -20.29
CA CYS A 25 8.65 -5.49 -20.76
C CYS A 25 7.70 -6.67 -20.60
N GLN A 26 7.06 -6.77 -19.43
CA GLN A 26 5.78 -7.42 -19.38
C GLN A 26 4.91 -6.61 -20.34
N MET A 27 4.82 -7.09 -21.58
CA MET A 27 3.54 -7.08 -22.26
C MET A 27 2.60 -7.77 -21.28
N ILE A 28 1.98 -6.98 -20.39
CA ILE A 28 0.71 -7.33 -19.80
C ILE A 28 -0.17 -7.44 -21.03
N PHE A 29 -0.27 -8.65 -21.56
CA PHE A 29 -1.31 -8.99 -22.49
C PHE A 29 -2.59 -8.46 -21.84
N SER A 30 -3.27 -7.59 -22.57
CA SER A 30 -4.67 -7.31 -22.38
C SER A 30 -5.39 -8.65 -22.45
N GLN A 31 -5.41 -9.39 -21.33
CA GLN A 31 -6.44 -10.38 -21.13
C GLN A 31 -7.74 -9.59 -21.13
N SER A 32 -8.69 -10.06 -21.93
CA SER A 32 -10.07 -9.56 -21.90
C SER A 32 -10.49 -9.49 -20.43
N GLN A 33 -10.83 -8.29 -19.95
CA GLN A 33 -11.38 -8.08 -18.61
C GLN A 33 -12.45 -9.14 -18.38
N LYS A 34 -12.15 -10.10 -17.51
CA LYS A 34 -13.02 -11.24 -17.26
C LYS A 34 -14.26 -10.80 -16.47
N PHE A 35 -14.15 -9.66 -15.78
CA PHE A 35 -15.14 -9.16 -14.83
C PHE A 35 -15.51 -7.70 -15.10
N ARG A 36 -16.68 -7.33 -14.55
CA ARG A 36 -17.39 -6.07 -14.78
C ARG A 36 -16.77 -4.90 -14.02
N GLY A 37 -17.14 -3.68 -14.39
CA GLY A 37 -16.70 -2.49 -13.67
C GLY A 37 -15.32 -1.99 -14.08
N TYR A 38 -14.95 -2.21 -15.34
CA TYR A 38 -13.77 -1.57 -15.92
C TYR A 38 -14.18 -0.78 -17.17
N PRO A 39 -13.56 0.40 -17.40
CA PRO A 39 -13.90 1.26 -18.53
C PRO A 39 -13.46 0.66 -19.86
N GLN A 40 -14.20 1.01 -20.91
CA GLN A 40 -13.91 0.64 -22.29
C GLN A 40 -13.39 1.86 -23.05
N LYS A 41 -12.35 1.69 -23.88
CA LYS A 41 -11.67 2.80 -24.56
C LYS A 41 -12.57 3.61 -25.50
N ASP A 42 -13.58 3.00 -26.10
CA ASP A 42 -14.46 3.60 -27.12
C ASP A 42 -15.94 3.58 -26.69
N ALA A 43 -16.22 3.67 -25.40
CA ALA A 43 -17.60 3.65 -24.90
C ALA A 43 -18.39 4.89 -25.38
N ASP A 44 -19.65 4.69 -25.79
CA ASP A 44 -20.61 5.79 -25.92
C ASP A 44 -20.95 6.29 -24.50
N ILE A 45 -20.24 7.35 -24.09
CA ILE A 45 -20.33 7.94 -22.76
C ILE A 45 -21.76 8.38 -22.43
N LEU A 46 -22.51 8.92 -23.39
CA LEU A 46 -23.86 9.41 -23.13
C LEU A 46 -24.83 8.26 -22.91
N SER A 47 -24.75 7.22 -23.74
CA SER A 47 -25.56 6.01 -23.58
C SER A 47 -25.20 5.28 -22.28
N GLY A 48 -23.90 5.12 -21.99
CA GLY A 48 -23.42 4.50 -20.76
C GLY A 48 -23.73 5.33 -19.51
N PHE A 49 -23.75 6.67 -19.57
CA PHE A 49 -24.21 7.49 -18.45
C PHE A 49 -25.72 7.35 -18.23
N SER A 50 -26.50 7.26 -19.31
CA SER A 50 -27.96 7.13 -19.22
C SER A 50 -28.37 5.78 -18.63
N CYS A 51 -27.67 4.72 -19.05
CA CYS A 51 -27.84 3.35 -18.60
C CYS A 51 -26.45 2.70 -18.41
N PRO A 52 -25.85 2.84 -17.21
CA PRO A 52 -24.53 2.27 -16.93
C PRO A 52 -24.49 0.75 -17.16
N PRO A 53 -23.40 0.23 -17.74
CA PRO A 53 -23.18 -1.20 -17.74
C PRO A 53 -22.97 -1.68 -16.31
N LYS A 54 -23.16 -2.98 -16.07
CA LYS A 54 -22.91 -3.58 -14.77
C LYS A 54 -21.44 -3.43 -14.34
N GLY A 55 -21.24 -3.32 -13.02
CA GLY A 55 -19.96 -3.16 -12.31
C GLY A 55 -19.64 -1.72 -11.89
N TYR A 56 -20.56 -0.78 -12.03
CA TYR A 56 -20.40 0.61 -11.60
C TYR A 56 -21.32 0.99 -10.44
N GLY A 57 -22.26 0.12 -10.07
CA GLY A 57 -23.12 0.27 -8.92
C GLY A 57 -22.41 0.01 -7.59
N ASN A 58 -23.18 0.15 -6.53
CA ASN A 58 -22.74 -0.04 -5.16
C ASN A 58 -22.32 -1.49 -4.88
N VAL A 59 -21.28 -1.64 -4.06
CA VAL A 59 -20.75 -2.92 -3.57
C VAL A 59 -20.72 -2.90 -2.04
N PRO A 60 -21.87 -2.98 -1.34
CA PRO A 60 -21.90 -2.78 0.10
C PRO A 60 -21.23 -3.92 0.87
N PHE A 61 -20.70 -3.60 2.05
CA PHE A 61 -20.27 -4.60 3.01
C PHE A 61 -21.45 -5.40 3.54
N TYR A 62 -21.51 -6.68 3.20
CA TYR A 62 -22.58 -7.59 3.56
C TYR A 62 -22.18 -8.45 4.76
N TRP A 63 -22.55 -7.98 5.95
CA TRP A 63 -22.21 -8.60 7.22
C TRP A 63 -23.01 -9.88 7.43
N TRP A 64 -22.36 -11.03 7.36
CA TRP A 64 -22.97 -12.38 7.50
C TRP A 64 -23.08 -12.86 8.95
N ASN A 65 -23.25 -11.93 9.88
CA ASN A 65 -23.45 -12.21 11.30
C ASN A 65 -24.86 -11.83 11.76
N GLY A 66 -25.11 -12.11 13.03
CA GLY A 66 -26.31 -11.70 13.75
C GLY A 66 -27.52 -12.61 13.68
N ASP A 67 -27.44 -13.69 12.90
CA ASP A 67 -28.38 -14.82 12.91
C ASP A 67 -27.78 -16.00 12.13
N SER A 68 -28.42 -17.16 12.16
CA SER A 68 -28.07 -18.28 11.27
C SER A 68 -28.38 -17.93 9.81
N LEU A 69 -27.42 -18.13 8.92
CA LEU A 69 -27.62 -17.94 7.48
C LEU A 69 -28.66 -18.93 6.96
N ASN A 70 -29.69 -18.40 6.31
CA ASN A 70 -30.79 -19.13 5.71
C ASN A 70 -30.87 -18.78 4.22
N ARG A 71 -30.87 -19.80 3.37
CA ARG A 71 -30.82 -19.63 1.91
C ARG A 71 -32.02 -18.86 1.36
N GLU A 72 -33.23 -19.11 1.87
CA GLU A 72 -34.44 -18.40 1.41
C GLU A 72 -34.35 -16.91 1.73
N ARG A 73 -33.92 -16.57 2.95
CA ARG A 73 -33.71 -15.18 3.38
C ARG A 73 -32.59 -14.50 2.61
N MET A 74 -31.46 -15.16 2.39
CA MET A 74 -30.37 -14.61 1.57
C MET A 74 -30.83 -14.34 0.13
N LYS A 75 -31.64 -15.26 -0.43
CA LYS A 75 -32.23 -15.10 -1.76
C LYS A 75 -33.20 -13.92 -1.81
N GLU A 76 -34.07 -13.78 -0.83
CA GLU A 76 -34.99 -12.63 -0.72
C GLU A 76 -34.20 -11.30 -0.68
N GLN A 77 -33.14 -11.23 0.14
CA GLN A 77 -32.29 -10.04 0.21
C GLN A 77 -31.60 -9.74 -1.12
N LEU A 78 -31.07 -10.77 -1.79
CA LEU A 78 -30.48 -10.66 -3.13
C LEU A 78 -31.51 -10.13 -4.14
N GLU A 79 -32.73 -10.65 -4.15
CA GLU A 79 -33.79 -10.21 -5.06
C GLU A 79 -34.09 -8.71 -4.84
N ILE A 80 -34.31 -8.28 -3.59
CA ILE A 80 -34.59 -6.88 -3.26
C ILE A 80 -33.44 -5.95 -3.69
N LEU A 81 -32.20 -6.37 -3.45
CA LEU A 81 -31.01 -5.58 -3.77
C LEU A 81 -30.72 -5.54 -5.28
N SER A 82 -31.08 -6.60 -6.01
CA SER A 82 -30.93 -6.67 -7.47
C SER A 82 -31.84 -5.71 -8.24
N GLU A 83 -32.88 -5.19 -7.59
CA GLU A 83 -33.73 -4.12 -8.12
C GLU A 83 -33.18 -2.70 -7.89
N SER A 84 -31.96 -2.58 -7.35
CA SER A 84 -31.26 -1.32 -7.14
C SER A 84 -29.94 -1.31 -7.89
N ALA A 85 -29.25 -0.17 -7.94
CA ALA A 85 -27.91 -0.05 -8.52
C ALA A 85 -26.85 -0.67 -7.58
N THR A 86 -26.99 -1.97 -7.34
CA THR A 86 -26.06 -2.83 -6.60
C THR A 86 -25.47 -3.86 -7.55
N ASP A 87 -24.15 -3.90 -7.61
CA ASP A 87 -23.41 -4.74 -8.55
C ASP A 87 -22.49 -5.76 -7.88
N GLY A 88 -22.38 -5.72 -6.56
CA GLY A 88 -21.70 -6.75 -5.79
C GLY A 88 -22.04 -6.74 -4.30
N PHE A 89 -21.54 -7.71 -3.55
CA PHE A 89 -21.44 -7.71 -2.08
C PHE A 89 -20.02 -8.03 -1.62
N ALA A 90 -19.44 -7.20 -0.75
CA ALA A 90 -18.20 -7.55 -0.06
C ALA A 90 -18.59 -8.18 1.28
N VAL A 91 -18.51 -9.50 1.40
CA VAL A 91 -18.94 -10.21 2.61
C VAL A 91 -17.96 -9.91 3.73
N SER A 92 -18.47 -9.43 4.86
CA SER A 92 -17.71 -8.97 6.02
C SER A 92 -18.14 -9.69 7.28
N TYR A 93 -17.29 -9.66 8.31
CA TYR A 93 -17.56 -10.27 9.60
C TYR A 93 -17.27 -9.34 10.76
N ILE A 94 -18.21 -9.23 11.70
CA ILE A 94 -18.00 -8.49 12.95
C ILE A 94 -17.01 -9.25 13.85
N HIS A 95 -16.37 -8.54 14.76
CA HIS A 95 -15.64 -9.08 15.90
C HIS A 95 -16.45 -8.99 17.21
N LEU A 96 -16.00 -9.74 18.20
CA LEU A 96 -16.51 -9.77 19.55
C LEU A 96 -15.92 -8.60 20.37
N ASP A 97 -16.62 -8.19 21.44
CA ASP A 97 -16.21 -7.06 22.28
C ASP A 97 -14.91 -7.40 23.01
N PRO A 98 -13.84 -6.58 22.90
CA PRO A 98 -12.56 -6.83 23.56
C PRO A 98 -12.65 -7.07 25.07
N LYS A 99 -13.55 -6.42 25.78
CA LYS A 99 -13.65 -6.62 27.22
C LYS A 99 -14.26 -7.99 27.53
N VAL A 100 -15.26 -8.40 26.74
CA VAL A 100 -15.88 -9.73 26.85
C VAL A 100 -14.91 -10.84 26.41
N ASP A 101 -14.11 -10.58 25.38
CA ASP A 101 -13.10 -11.52 24.89
C ASP A 101 -11.93 -11.70 25.88
N VAL A 102 -11.44 -10.62 26.51
CA VAL A 102 -10.37 -10.71 27.54
C VAL A 102 -10.77 -11.60 28.71
N GLU A 103 -12.05 -11.60 29.09
CA GLU A 103 -12.57 -12.45 30.18
C GLU A 103 -12.68 -13.93 29.78
N ASN A 104 -12.97 -14.22 28.51
CA ASN A 104 -13.22 -15.58 28.02
C ASN A 104 -11.98 -16.27 27.42
N MET A 105 -11.02 -15.54 26.86
CA MET A 105 -9.87 -16.08 26.13
C MET A 105 -8.65 -15.15 26.23
N LYS A 106 -7.78 -15.36 27.23
CA LYS A 106 -6.62 -14.49 27.54
C LYS A 106 -5.50 -14.46 26.48
N ASP A 107 -5.48 -15.39 25.52
CA ASP A 107 -4.28 -15.70 24.73
C ASP A 107 -4.36 -15.35 23.23
N GLY A 108 -5.34 -14.58 22.75
CA GLY A 108 -5.38 -14.18 21.33
C GLY A 108 -6.08 -12.84 21.09
N TYR A 109 -5.42 -11.93 20.37
CA TYR A 109 -6.03 -10.68 19.92
C TYR A 109 -5.56 -10.28 18.52
N GLY A 110 -6.54 -10.03 17.63
CA GLY A 110 -6.39 -9.07 16.53
C GLY A 110 -6.57 -7.63 17.03
N LEU A 111 -6.60 -6.66 16.13
CA LEU A 111 -6.57 -5.22 16.47
C LEU A 111 -7.71 -4.77 17.40
N PHE A 112 -8.93 -5.25 17.19
CA PHE A 112 -10.12 -4.75 17.88
C PHE A 112 -11.01 -5.81 18.53
N GLY A 113 -10.58 -7.08 18.61
CA GLY A 113 -11.38 -8.21 19.10
C GLY A 113 -11.20 -9.44 18.23
N LYS A 114 -11.79 -10.57 18.64
CA LYS A 114 -11.80 -11.79 17.82
C LYS A 114 -12.97 -11.78 16.85
N THR A 115 -12.76 -12.19 15.60
CA THR A 115 -13.86 -12.38 14.62
C THR A 115 -14.97 -13.25 15.21
N GLU A 116 -16.21 -12.77 15.15
CA GLU A 116 -17.38 -13.58 15.44
C GLU A 116 -17.51 -14.66 14.37
N SER A 117 -17.49 -15.90 14.82
CA SER A 117 -17.38 -17.08 13.96
C SER A 117 -18.47 -17.22 12.90
N GLY A 118 -19.63 -16.59 13.07
CA GLY A 118 -20.77 -16.72 12.18
C GLY A 118 -21.46 -18.08 12.31
N ARG A 119 -22.62 -18.21 11.66
CA ARG A 119 -23.41 -19.47 11.62
C ARG A 119 -23.92 -19.71 10.20
N PRO A 120 -23.30 -20.60 9.40
CA PRO A 120 -22.22 -21.52 9.74
C PRO A 120 -20.88 -20.82 10.02
N LYS A 121 -19.98 -21.52 10.72
CA LYS A 121 -18.65 -21.00 11.07
C LYS A 121 -17.85 -20.65 9.80
N ILE A 122 -17.25 -19.47 9.75
CA ILE A 122 -16.40 -18.99 8.64
C ILE A 122 -15.39 -20.08 8.23
N PHE A 123 -15.29 -20.33 6.92
CA PHE A 123 -14.43 -21.34 6.29
C PHE A 123 -14.67 -22.81 6.69
N SER A 124 -15.73 -23.15 7.42
CA SER A 124 -16.21 -24.54 7.55
C SER A 124 -16.75 -25.07 6.21
N GLU A 125 -16.91 -26.39 6.08
CA GLU A 125 -17.51 -26.99 4.88
C GLU A 125 -18.93 -26.44 4.59
N ASP A 126 -19.75 -26.26 5.63
CA ASP A 126 -21.09 -25.67 5.48
C ASP A 126 -21.04 -24.21 5.02
N TRP A 127 -20.02 -23.46 5.46
CA TRP A 127 -19.77 -22.11 4.97
C TRP A 127 -19.37 -22.11 3.50
N TRP A 128 -18.43 -22.97 3.08
CA TRP A 128 -18.04 -23.09 1.67
C TRP A 128 -19.21 -23.52 0.78
N ASN A 129 -20.06 -24.42 1.27
CA ASN A 129 -21.30 -24.82 0.59
C ASN A 129 -22.29 -23.65 0.46
N THR A 130 -22.39 -22.81 1.49
CA THR A 130 -23.24 -21.60 1.48
C THR A 130 -22.69 -20.53 0.56
N TRP A 131 -21.39 -20.25 0.64
CA TRP A 131 -20.67 -19.32 -0.24
C TRP A 131 -20.82 -19.71 -1.71
N SER A 132 -20.53 -20.97 -2.05
CA SER A 132 -20.60 -21.47 -3.43
C SER A 132 -22.02 -21.42 -3.99
N TRP A 133 -23.03 -21.72 -3.16
CA TRP A 133 -24.43 -21.58 -3.54
C TRP A 133 -24.80 -20.10 -3.76
N PHE A 134 -24.48 -19.22 -2.82
CA PHE A 134 -24.86 -17.81 -2.91
C PHE A 134 -24.14 -17.09 -4.07
N ALA A 135 -22.87 -17.41 -4.32
CA ALA A 135 -22.14 -16.94 -5.48
C ALA A 135 -22.83 -17.31 -6.80
N LYS A 136 -23.42 -18.52 -6.90
CA LYS A 136 -24.23 -18.92 -8.07
C LYS A 136 -25.51 -18.10 -8.19
N GLU A 137 -26.21 -17.86 -7.09
CA GLU A 137 -27.41 -17.01 -7.10
C GLU A 137 -27.06 -15.56 -7.51
N CYS A 138 -25.99 -14.97 -6.95
CA CYS A 138 -25.48 -13.66 -7.33
C CYS A 138 -25.13 -13.60 -8.83
N ALA A 139 -24.39 -14.59 -9.34
CA ALA A 139 -24.02 -14.67 -10.75
C ALA A 139 -25.25 -14.72 -11.66
N SER A 140 -26.31 -15.47 -11.28
CA SER A 140 -27.56 -15.54 -12.04
C SER A 140 -28.29 -14.19 -12.16
N LYS A 141 -28.01 -13.27 -11.22
CA LYS A 141 -28.54 -11.90 -11.15
C LYS A 141 -27.57 -10.85 -11.64
N ASN A 142 -26.43 -11.26 -12.21
CA ASN A 142 -25.40 -10.36 -12.68
C ASN A 142 -24.74 -9.51 -11.56
N ILE A 143 -24.70 -10.04 -10.34
CA ILE A 143 -24.13 -9.40 -9.15
C ILE A 143 -22.86 -10.16 -8.74
N GLY A 144 -21.81 -9.42 -8.37
CA GLY A 144 -20.58 -9.98 -7.84
C GLY A 144 -20.69 -10.37 -6.37
N LEU A 145 -19.85 -11.32 -5.96
CA LEU A 145 -19.60 -11.66 -4.58
C LEU A 145 -18.09 -11.57 -4.36
N GLY A 146 -17.69 -10.92 -3.28
CA GLY A 146 -16.29 -10.84 -2.86
C GLY A 146 -16.21 -10.99 -1.36
N LEU A 147 -15.00 -11.22 -0.86
CA LEU A 147 -14.73 -11.23 0.58
C LEU A 147 -14.00 -9.95 0.93
N ASP A 148 -14.49 -9.30 1.98
CA ASP A 148 -13.75 -8.33 2.77
C ASP A 148 -13.04 -9.09 3.89
N ASP A 149 -11.72 -8.92 4.00
CA ASP A 149 -10.92 -9.62 4.98
C ASP A 149 -10.90 -8.97 6.38
N TYR A 150 -11.75 -7.97 6.62
CA TYR A 150 -11.94 -7.36 7.94
C TYR A 150 -12.04 -8.41 9.04
N THR A 151 -11.21 -8.27 10.07
CA THR A 151 -10.95 -9.20 11.19
C THR A 151 -10.38 -10.57 10.80
N VAL A 152 -10.79 -11.15 9.68
CA VAL A 152 -10.33 -12.48 9.20
C VAL A 152 -8.87 -12.45 8.77
N GLY A 153 -8.40 -11.32 8.24
CA GLY A 153 -7.02 -11.07 7.82
C GLY A 153 -6.09 -10.62 8.94
N TRP A 154 -6.61 -10.31 10.12
CA TRP A 154 -5.79 -9.88 11.26
C TRP A 154 -5.13 -11.08 11.93
N ILE A 155 -3.86 -10.92 12.28
CA ILE A 155 -3.10 -11.91 13.07
C ILE A 155 -3.77 -12.07 14.45
N GLY A 156 -3.87 -13.29 14.94
CA GLY A 156 -4.43 -13.66 16.24
C GLY A 156 -5.89 -14.13 16.21
N ASN A 157 -6.54 -14.16 15.04
CA ASN A 157 -7.97 -14.48 14.90
C ASN A 157 -8.29 -15.97 14.61
N GLY A 158 -7.28 -16.75 14.26
CA GLY A 158 -7.35 -18.18 13.96
C GLY A 158 -7.65 -18.52 12.50
N TYR A 159 -7.28 -17.65 11.55
CA TYR A 159 -7.54 -17.84 10.12
C TYR A 159 -6.25 -17.93 9.29
N TYR A 160 -6.27 -17.48 8.04
CA TYR A 160 -5.17 -17.68 7.09
C TYR A 160 -3.92 -16.88 7.46
N SER A 161 -4.07 -15.73 8.13
CA SER A 161 -2.97 -14.93 8.67
C SER A 161 -2.18 -15.73 9.72
N ASP A 162 -2.86 -16.42 10.63
CA ASP A 162 -2.22 -17.24 11.67
C ASP A 162 -1.62 -18.53 11.10
N GLU A 163 -2.32 -19.20 10.18
CA GLU A 163 -1.73 -20.35 9.47
C GLU A 163 -0.43 -19.96 8.77
N LEU A 164 -0.39 -18.75 8.19
CA LEU A 164 0.82 -18.20 7.60
C LEU A 164 1.91 -18.00 8.65
N GLN A 165 1.62 -17.35 9.78
CA GLN A 165 2.59 -17.11 10.85
C GLN A 165 3.19 -18.40 11.44
N GLU A 166 2.38 -19.46 11.55
CA GLU A 166 2.77 -20.72 12.20
C GLU A 166 3.61 -21.66 11.32
N MET A 167 3.74 -21.37 10.02
CA MET A 167 4.44 -22.22 9.07
C MET A 167 5.89 -22.47 9.49
N ALA A 168 6.30 -23.74 9.49
CA ALA A 168 7.63 -24.15 9.91
C ALA A 168 8.77 -23.44 9.17
N LYS A 169 8.57 -23.09 7.88
CA LYS A 169 9.57 -22.37 7.06
C LYS A 169 9.85 -20.94 7.53
N PHE A 170 8.96 -20.33 8.31
CA PHE A 170 9.13 -18.95 8.78
C PHE A 170 9.67 -18.86 10.21
N ARG A 171 9.60 -19.96 10.98
CA ARG A 171 10.11 -20.02 12.36
C ARG A 171 11.62 -19.83 12.36
N GLY A 172 12.13 -18.98 13.25
CA GLY A 172 13.57 -18.73 13.31
C GLY A 172 14.12 -17.78 12.24
N TYR A 173 13.32 -17.32 11.27
CA TYR A 173 13.81 -16.43 10.21
C TYR A 173 14.20 -15.07 10.77
N GLN A 174 15.45 -14.67 10.53
CA GLN A 174 16.03 -13.45 11.10
C GLN A 174 15.74 -12.22 10.24
N GLY A 175 14.59 -11.57 10.47
CA GLY A 175 14.13 -10.44 9.64
C GLY A 175 13.81 -9.15 10.38
N GLU A 176 14.39 -8.93 11.56
CA GLU A 176 14.37 -7.62 12.22
C GLU A 176 15.72 -7.27 12.84
N LEU A 177 16.17 -6.03 12.70
CA LEU A 177 17.39 -5.55 13.32
C LEU A 177 17.18 -5.21 14.80
N ASN A 178 18.18 -5.53 15.61
CA ASN A 178 18.32 -5.08 16.99
C ASN A 178 19.61 -4.26 17.12
N ILE A 179 19.48 -2.93 17.22
CA ILE A 179 20.61 -2.00 17.25
C ILE A 179 20.80 -1.43 18.67
N GLN A 180 21.83 -1.91 19.34
CA GLN A 180 22.27 -1.39 20.63
C GLN A 180 23.48 -0.49 20.47
N SER A 181 23.63 0.47 21.38
CA SER A 181 24.71 1.45 21.32
C SER A 181 25.28 1.72 22.72
N VAL A 182 26.60 1.73 22.84
CA VAL A 182 27.33 2.01 24.09
C VAL A 182 28.35 3.13 23.84
N THR A 183 28.36 4.17 24.67
CA THR A 183 29.41 5.19 24.60
C THR A 183 30.62 4.71 25.39
N VAL A 184 31.79 4.72 24.76
CA VAL A 184 33.07 4.27 25.33
C VAL A 184 34.08 5.41 25.35
N LYS A 185 34.89 5.47 26.40
CA LYS A 185 35.89 6.52 26.58
C LYS A 185 37.18 6.14 25.87
N GLY A 186 37.83 7.12 25.25
CA GLY A 186 39.15 6.96 24.66
C GLY A 186 40.21 6.49 25.65
N GLY A 187 41.14 5.66 25.18
CA GLY A 187 42.24 5.12 25.99
C GLY A 187 41.82 4.00 26.95
N THR A 188 40.64 3.40 26.73
CA THR A 188 40.17 2.22 27.48
C THR A 188 40.11 1.00 26.57
N THR A 189 40.14 -0.20 27.15
CA THR A 189 39.80 -1.43 26.43
C THR A 189 38.29 -1.66 26.54
N PHE A 190 37.59 -1.62 25.41
CA PHE A 190 36.19 -2.00 25.33
C PHE A 190 36.09 -3.53 25.24
N THR A 191 35.35 -4.13 26.17
CA THR A 191 35.04 -5.57 26.15
C THR A 191 33.53 -5.76 26.11
N TYR A 192 33.05 -6.62 25.23
CA TYR A 192 31.61 -6.91 25.08
C TYR A 192 31.37 -8.37 24.72
N ASP A 193 30.39 -9.03 25.35
CA ASP A 193 30.01 -10.41 25.03
C ASP A 193 29.15 -10.43 23.75
N ILE A 194 29.53 -11.25 22.78
CA ILE A 194 28.84 -11.30 21.49
C ILE A 194 27.43 -11.86 21.69
N PRO A 195 26.38 -11.12 21.30
CA PRO A 195 25.01 -11.58 21.47
C PRO A 195 24.68 -12.71 20.51
N ASP A 196 23.66 -13.50 20.83
CA ASP A 196 23.06 -14.42 19.88
C ASP A 196 22.61 -13.68 18.62
N LYS A 197 22.74 -14.33 17.46
CA LYS A 197 22.38 -13.78 16.15
C LYS A 197 23.08 -12.44 15.85
N PHE A 198 24.33 -12.32 16.31
CA PHE A 198 25.19 -11.18 16.00
C PHE A 198 25.35 -11.00 14.48
N LEU A 199 25.20 -9.75 14.03
CA LEU A 199 25.35 -9.35 12.64
C LEU A 199 26.66 -8.58 12.44
N THR A 200 26.87 -7.50 13.21
CA THR A 200 28.08 -6.68 13.11
C THR A 200 28.28 -5.79 14.34
N ALA A 201 29.49 -5.24 14.49
CA ALA A 201 29.81 -4.22 15.47
C ALA A 201 30.57 -3.09 14.79
N VAL A 202 30.11 -1.85 14.97
CA VAL A 202 30.65 -0.68 14.25
C VAL A 202 30.82 0.53 15.16
N VAL A 203 31.85 1.34 14.88
CA VAL A 203 32.14 2.56 15.64
C VAL A 203 31.75 3.81 14.86
N TRP A 204 31.12 4.76 15.58
CA TRP A 204 31.02 6.15 15.13
C TRP A 204 31.53 7.15 16.19
N PRO A 205 32.20 8.25 15.77
CA PRO A 205 32.59 8.58 14.40
C PRO A 205 33.72 7.67 13.86
N GLY A 206 33.83 7.54 12.53
CA GLY A 206 34.97 6.87 11.87
C GLY A 206 34.64 5.60 11.07
N LYS A 207 33.42 5.05 11.14
CA LYS A 207 33.00 3.88 10.35
C LYS A 207 33.94 2.68 10.52
N THR A 208 34.41 2.42 11.74
CA THR A 208 35.34 1.30 11.99
C THR A 208 34.56 0.02 12.21
N ASP A 209 34.81 -0.98 11.37
CA ASP A 209 34.32 -2.35 11.56
C ASP A 209 35.10 -3.03 12.70
N LEU A 210 34.37 -3.43 13.74
CA LEU A 210 34.94 -4.09 14.91
C LEU A 210 34.87 -5.62 14.87
N THR A 211 34.25 -6.21 13.85
CA THR A 211 34.13 -7.68 13.74
C THR A 211 35.50 -8.37 13.72
N LYS A 212 36.53 -7.68 13.21
CA LYS A 212 37.93 -8.15 13.20
C LYS A 212 38.60 -8.23 14.58
N TYR A 213 38.01 -7.63 15.62
CA TYR A 213 38.52 -7.66 17.00
C TYR A 213 37.77 -8.67 17.88
N ILE A 214 36.95 -9.53 17.28
CA ILE A 214 36.27 -10.61 17.97
C ILE A 214 37.25 -11.76 18.19
N SER A 215 37.35 -12.21 19.44
CA SER A 215 38.16 -13.36 19.84
C SER A 215 37.32 -14.26 20.75
N GLY A 216 36.94 -15.43 20.23
CA GLY A 216 36.01 -16.33 20.92
C GLY A 216 34.60 -15.74 20.95
N ASP A 217 34.03 -15.63 22.14
CA ASP A 217 32.69 -15.09 22.43
C ASP A 217 32.71 -13.61 22.82
N LYS A 218 33.85 -12.93 22.70
CA LYS A 218 34.02 -11.53 23.12
C LYS A 218 34.60 -10.65 22.02
N LEU A 219 34.12 -9.41 21.98
CA LEU A 219 34.73 -8.31 21.27
C LEU A 219 35.69 -7.57 22.21
N LEU A 220 36.96 -7.46 21.84
CA LEU A 220 37.98 -6.72 22.59
C LEU A 220 38.62 -5.64 21.73
N TRP A 221 38.30 -4.37 21.99
CA TRP A 221 38.77 -3.25 21.19
C TRP A 221 39.51 -2.21 22.04
N GLU A 222 40.77 -1.96 21.70
CA GLU A 222 41.56 -0.85 22.26
C GLU A 222 41.07 0.48 21.68
N VAL A 223 40.37 1.26 22.50
CA VAL A 223 39.73 2.50 22.08
C VAL A 223 40.82 3.59 21.93
N PRO A 224 40.93 4.25 20.77
CA PRO A 224 41.88 5.36 20.57
C PRO A 224 41.75 6.45 21.64
N CYS A 225 42.87 7.02 22.07
CA CYS A 225 42.92 7.99 23.18
C CYS A 225 42.38 9.39 22.84
N ASP A 226 42.02 9.64 21.59
CA ASP A 226 41.72 10.97 21.08
C ASP A 226 40.34 11.49 21.49
N ASN A 227 39.32 10.62 21.51
CA ASN A 227 37.93 11.00 21.78
C ASN A 227 37.12 9.88 22.44
N SER A 228 35.90 10.19 22.88
CA SER A 228 34.89 9.17 23.17
C SER A 228 34.21 8.72 21.89
N TYR A 229 33.88 7.43 21.83
CA TYR A 229 33.30 6.78 20.66
C TYR A 229 31.97 6.11 20.99
N LYS A 230 31.11 5.92 19.99
CA LYS A 230 29.90 5.11 20.13
C LYS A 230 30.07 3.74 19.47
N VAL A 231 30.07 2.76 20.35
CA VAL A 231 29.86 1.31 20.28
C VAL A 231 28.56 0.78 19.70
N TYR A 232 28.36 0.58 18.40
CA TYR A 232 27.12 -0.07 17.94
C TYR A 232 27.28 -1.58 17.84
N ILE A 233 26.44 -2.32 18.57
CA ILE A 233 26.35 -3.77 18.51
C ILE A 233 25.02 -4.10 17.86
N ILE A 234 25.07 -4.83 16.74
CA ILE A 234 23.92 -5.09 15.91
C ILE A 234 23.73 -6.60 15.83
N SER A 235 22.55 -7.05 16.21
CA SER A 235 22.09 -8.43 16.06
C SER A 235 20.74 -8.46 15.33
N THR A 236 20.25 -9.64 15.01
CA THR A 236 18.92 -9.83 14.43
C THR A 236 17.95 -10.49 15.40
N LYS A 237 16.66 -10.36 15.11
CA LYS A 237 15.54 -11.00 15.81
C LYS A 237 14.61 -11.68 14.80
N GLU A 238 13.82 -12.62 15.30
CA GLU A 238 12.84 -13.34 14.48
C GLU A 238 11.73 -12.42 13.98
N ASN A 239 11.53 -12.40 12.66
CA ASN A 239 10.44 -11.71 11.98
C ASN A 239 10.46 -12.13 10.51
N HIS A 240 9.41 -12.72 9.96
CA HIS A 240 9.42 -13.31 8.62
C HIS A 240 8.73 -12.46 7.54
N LEU A 241 8.39 -11.20 7.82
CA LEU A 241 7.62 -10.36 6.90
C LEU A 241 8.31 -10.12 5.55
N LEU A 242 9.64 -10.27 5.47
CA LEU A 242 10.43 -10.21 4.23
C LEU A 242 10.93 -11.58 3.75
N HIS A 243 10.39 -12.69 4.26
CA HIS A 243 10.78 -14.02 3.78
C HIS A 243 10.44 -14.15 2.27
N PRO A 244 11.32 -14.69 1.40
CA PRO A 244 11.10 -14.75 -0.05
C PRO A 244 9.80 -15.45 -0.52
N ASP A 245 9.27 -16.35 0.30
CA ASP A 245 8.02 -17.07 0.01
C ASP A 245 6.75 -16.44 0.63
N ILE A 246 6.85 -15.35 1.40
CA ILE A 246 5.72 -14.88 2.23
C ILE A 246 4.44 -14.61 1.43
N GLY A 247 4.52 -13.88 0.31
CA GLY A 247 3.38 -13.57 -0.54
C GLY A 247 2.87 -14.78 -1.31
N LYS A 248 3.75 -15.71 -1.70
CA LYS A 248 3.35 -16.96 -2.37
C LYS A 248 2.54 -17.84 -1.43
N GLU A 249 2.99 -17.97 -0.19
CA GLU A 249 2.28 -18.72 0.83
C GLU A 249 0.97 -18.03 1.21
N TYR A 250 0.96 -16.70 1.34
CA TYR A 250 -0.27 -15.90 1.55
C TYR A 250 -1.31 -16.21 0.48
N VAL A 251 -0.91 -16.14 -0.81
CA VAL A 251 -1.77 -16.49 -1.94
C VAL A 251 -2.29 -17.94 -1.83
N ARG A 252 -1.41 -18.90 -1.51
CA ARG A 252 -1.77 -20.31 -1.39
C ARG A 252 -2.78 -20.59 -0.27
N VAL A 253 -2.61 -19.94 0.88
CA VAL A 253 -3.47 -20.15 2.07
C VAL A 253 -4.72 -19.29 2.08
N TYR A 254 -4.80 -18.27 1.24
CA TYR A 254 -5.99 -17.43 1.17
C TYR A 254 -6.67 -17.54 -0.18
N PHE A 255 -6.15 -16.86 -1.19
CA PHE A 255 -6.81 -16.72 -2.48
C PHE A 255 -6.97 -18.05 -3.26
N ASP A 256 -5.96 -18.92 -3.27
CA ASP A 256 -6.04 -20.22 -3.93
C ASP A 256 -7.09 -21.16 -3.28
N ARG A 257 -7.50 -20.91 -2.03
CA ARG A 257 -8.60 -21.68 -1.42
C ARG A 257 -9.93 -21.33 -2.07
N PHE A 258 -10.18 -20.05 -2.31
CA PHE A 258 -11.38 -19.61 -3.03
C PHE A 258 -11.42 -20.21 -4.42
N GLU A 259 -10.33 -20.12 -5.18
CA GLU A 259 -10.27 -20.70 -6.52
C GLU A 259 -10.53 -22.21 -6.53
N ARG A 260 -9.88 -22.97 -5.63
CA ARG A 260 -10.09 -24.44 -5.55
C ARG A 260 -11.50 -24.83 -5.11
N ARG A 261 -12.12 -24.05 -4.22
CA ARG A 261 -13.48 -24.33 -3.74
C ARG A 261 -14.55 -23.88 -4.73
N MET A 262 -14.23 -22.92 -5.59
CA MET A 262 -15.14 -22.33 -6.58
C MET A 262 -14.97 -22.88 -8.00
N SER A 263 -14.02 -23.78 -8.25
CA SER A 263 -13.77 -24.36 -9.59
C SER A 263 -14.99 -25.07 -10.19
N ASP A 264 -15.92 -25.55 -9.35
CA ASP A 264 -17.20 -26.18 -9.75
C ASP A 264 -18.41 -25.21 -9.61
N ALA A 265 -18.15 -23.98 -9.18
CA ALA A 265 -19.13 -22.95 -8.85
C ALA A 265 -18.74 -21.62 -9.50
N VAL A 266 -18.97 -21.52 -10.80
CA VAL A 266 -19.07 -20.28 -11.61
C VAL A 266 -17.94 -19.25 -11.37
N PRO A 267 -16.96 -19.15 -12.31
CA PRO A 267 -16.00 -18.05 -12.34
C PRO A 267 -16.65 -16.66 -12.24
N ASP A 268 -17.86 -16.48 -12.82
CA ASP A 268 -18.55 -15.19 -12.98
C ASP A 268 -19.11 -14.56 -11.68
N GLY A 269 -19.15 -15.31 -10.57
CA GLY A 269 -19.71 -14.84 -9.30
C GLY A 269 -18.67 -14.21 -8.37
N MET A 270 -17.40 -14.57 -8.49
CA MET A 270 -16.32 -14.05 -7.64
C MET A 270 -15.56 -12.95 -8.38
N ASN A 271 -15.83 -11.68 -8.05
CA ASN A 271 -15.38 -10.56 -8.89
C ASN A 271 -14.31 -9.68 -8.24
N TYR A 272 -14.17 -9.75 -6.91
CA TYR A 272 -13.20 -8.96 -6.17
C TYR A 272 -12.89 -9.50 -4.78
N PHE A 273 -11.80 -8.99 -4.23
CA PHE A 273 -11.45 -9.05 -2.81
C PHE A 273 -11.23 -7.62 -2.30
N PHE A 274 -11.46 -7.43 -1.02
CA PHE A 274 -11.17 -6.19 -0.33
C PHE A 274 -10.22 -6.45 0.84
N GLN A 275 -9.12 -5.69 0.90
CA GLN A 275 -8.20 -5.70 2.03
C GLN A 275 -8.58 -4.58 2.99
N ASP A 276 -9.07 -4.96 4.15
CA ASP A 276 -9.42 -4.06 5.23
C ASP A 276 -8.29 -3.99 6.25
N GLU A 277 -7.85 -2.77 6.57
CA GLU A 277 -6.86 -2.48 7.61
C GLU A 277 -5.64 -3.43 7.65
N LEU A 278 -4.89 -3.51 6.53
CA LEU A 278 -3.76 -4.45 6.37
C LEU A 278 -2.82 -4.53 7.58
N SER A 279 -2.74 -5.74 8.17
CA SER A 279 -1.79 -6.12 9.21
C SER A 279 -0.47 -6.62 8.60
N TYR A 280 0.37 -5.67 8.17
CA TYR A 280 1.72 -5.94 7.64
C TYR A 280 2.72 -4.96 8.25
N HIS A 281 3.30 -5.33 9.40
CA HIS A 281 4.08 -4.41 10.25
C HIS A 281 5.54 -4.21 9.81
N ILE A 282 5.77 -4.03 8.52
CA ILE A 282 7.07 -3.63 7.98
C ILE A 282 7.39 -2.18 8.39
N LYS A 283 8.64 -1.93 8.78
CA LYS A 283 9.08 -0.63 9.31
C LYS A 283 10.58 -0.42 9.05
N MET A 284 11.06 0.80 9.21
CA MET A 284 12.50 1.04 9.23
C MET A 284 13.15 0.19 10.35
N GLY A 285 14.15 -0.62 10.00
CA GLY A 285 14.73 -1.65 10.85
C GLY A 285 14.23 -3.09 10.60
N SER A 286 13.17 -3.28 9.80
CA SER A 286 12.84 -4.59 9.21
C SER A 286 14.00 -5.05 8.31
N TRP A 287 14.28 -6.35 8.32
CA TRP A 287 15.47 -6.97 7.76
C TRP A 287 15.11 -8.26 7.02
N ALA A 288 16.09 -8.83 6.33
CA ALA A 288 16.01 -10.16 5.72
C ALA A 288 17.40 -10.80 5.81
N GLU A 289 17.47 -12.13 5.89
CA GLU A 289 18.75 -12.84 5.98
C GLU A 289 19.69 -12.53 4.80
N ASP A 290 19.10 -12.25 3.63
CA ASP A 290 19.78 -11.86 2.39
C ASP A 290 19.78 -10.33 2.14
N PHE A 291 19.35 -9.51 3.11
CA PHE A 291 19.21 -8.06 2.92
C PHE A 291 20.52 -7.38 2.59
N ARG A 292 21.63 -7.78 3.24
CA ARG A 292 22.96 -7.21 2.97
C ARG A 292 23.35 -7.39 1.50
N ASP A 293 23.18 -8.60 0.99
CA ASP A 293 23.56 -8.97 -0.37
C ASP A 293 22.67 -8.25 -1.40
N GLU A 294 21.35 -8.21 -1.15
CA GLU A 294 20.42 -7.47 -2.01
C GLU A 294 20.65 -5.96 -1.96
N PHE A 295 21.02 -5.42 -0.81
CA PHE A 295 21.37 -4.02 -0.67
C PHE A 295 22.65 -3.70 -1.45
N GLU A 296 23.74 -4.46 -1.24
CA GLU A 296 25.01 -4.21 -1.92
C GLU A 296 24.88 -4.34 -3.44
N LYS A 297 24.11 -5.33 -3.91
CA LYS A 297 23.78 -5.52 -5.33
C LYS A 297 23.05 -4.32 -5.94
N ARG A 298 22.12 -3.68 -5.21
CA ARG A 298 21.30 -2.57 -5.71
C ARG A 298 21.94 -1.19 -5.53
N LYS A 299 22.67 -0.99 -4.42
CA LYS A 299 23.21 0.31 -4.00
C LYS A 299 24.72 0.44 -4.16
N GLY A 300 25.42 -0.69 -4.32
CA GLY A 300 26.86 -0.72 -4.59
C GLY A 300 27.76 -0.53 -3.37
N TYR A 301 27.24 -0.67 -2.15
CA TYR A 301 28.03 -0.60 -0.92
C TYR A 301 27.41 -1.42 0.20
N ASP A 302 28.24 -1.80 1.18
CA ASP A 302 27.83 -2.55 2.36
C ASP A 302 27.09 -1.66 3.37
N ILE A 303 25.80 -1.93 3.57
CA ILE A 303 24.92 -1.22 4.50
C ILE A 303 25.27 -1.48 5.97
N THR A 304 25.88 -2.63 6.30
CA THR A 304 26.10 -3.05 7.70
C THR A 304 26.93 -2.03 8.49
N LEU A 305 27.84 -1.34 7.80
CA LEU A 305 28.69 -0.28 8.36
C LEU A 305 27.95 1.04 8.66
N TYR A 306 26.73 1.18 8.16
CA TYR A 306 25.93 2.40 8.22
C TYR A 306 24.58 2.23 8.93
N LEU A 307 24.25 1.02 9.38
CA LEU A 307 23.04 0.74 10.17
C LEU A 307 22.83 1.67 11.40
N PRO A 308 23.87 2.21 12.05
CA PRO A 308 23.69 3.29 13.05
C PRO A 308 22.85 4.48 12.59
N ALA A 309 22.88 4.82 11.29
CA ALA A 309 22.08 5.90 10.70
C ALA A 309 20.57 5.69 10.88
N LEU A 310 20.11 4.45 11.00
CA LEU A 310 18.69 4.14 11.19
C LEU A 310 18.19 4.56 12.59
N LYS A 311 19.10 4.67 13.57
CA LYS A 311 18.78 5.03 14.96
C LYS A 311 19.09 6.48 15.29
N GLU A 312 20.18 7.02 14.74
CA GLU A 312 20.60 8.40 15.01
C GLU A 312 21.26 9.06 13.80
N PHE A 313 21.54 10.36 13.93
CA PHE A 313 22.25 11.12 12.92
C PHE A 313 23.76 10.90 13.05
N ILE A 314 24.36 10.22 12.07
CA ILE A 314 25.79 9.90 12.02
C ILE A 314 26.60 10.86 11.14
N GLY A 315 26.04 12.04 10.86
CA GLY A 315 26.58 13.03 9.95
C GLY A 315 25.82 13.12 8.63
N ASP A 316 26.34 13.93 7.72
CA ASP A 316 25.70 14.36 6.47
C ASP A 316 25.23 13.21 5.59
N ILE A 317 25.85 12.03 5.68
CA ILE A 317 25.44 10.84 4.93
C ILE A 317 24.11 10.22 5.40
N THR A 318 23.61 10.58 6.60
CA THR A 318 22.46 9.95 7.25
C THR A 318 21.21 9.91 6.35
N PRO A 319 20.77 11.02 5.73
CA PRO A 319 19.59 11.00 4.86
C PRO A 319 19.73 10.01 3.70
N LYS A 320 20.91 9.96 3.07
CA LYS A 320 21.19 9.00 2.00
C LYS A 320 21.01 7.57 2.48
N ILE A 321 21.59 7.22 3.63
CA ILE A 321 21.50 5.85 4.16
C ILE A 321 20.05 5.46 4.45
N ARG A 322 19.27 6.35 5.06
CA ARG A 322 17.86 6.07 5.37
C ARG A 322 17.00 5.90 4.12
N LEU A 323 17.18 6.77 3.13
CA LEU A 323 16.50 6.68 1.84
C LEU A 323 16.86 5.39 1.11
N ASP A 324 18.16 5.07 0.98
CA ASP A 324 18.59 3.85 0.30
C ASP A 324 18.12 2.58 1.04
N TYR A 325 18.11 2.60 2.37
CA TYR A 325 17.58 1.51 3.19
C TYR A 325 16.09 1.30 2.95
N CYS A 326 15.29 2.37 3.02
CA CYS A 326 13.85 2.31 2.80
C CYS A 326 13.52 1.87 1.36
N ASP A 327 14.31 2.30 0.37
CA ASP A 327 14.14 1.90 -1.03
C ASP A 327 14.36 0.40 -1.24
N VAL A 328 15.47 -0.16 -0.73
CA VAL A 328 15.74 -1.61 -0.81
C VAL A 328 14.71 -2.40 0.00
N LEU A 329 14.37 -1.92 1.20
CA LEU A 329 13.36 -2.55 2.05
C LEU A 329 12.01 -2.65 1.33
N MET A 330 11.58 -1.56 0.71
CA MET A 330 10.35 -1.54 -0.06
C MET A 330 10.43 -2.40 -1.30
N ASP A 331 11.54 -2.42 -2.04
CA ASP A 331 11.67 -3.31 -3.17
C ASP A 331 11.49 -4.79 -2.78
N LEU A 332 12.11 -5.23 -1.67
CA LEU A 332 11.96 -6.60 -1.18
C LEU A 332 10.52 -6.88 -0.73
N ALA A 333 9.87 -5.93 -0.06
CA ALA A 333 8.46 -6.07 0.34
C ALA A 333 7.54 -6.18 -0.89
N GLU A 334 7.78 -5.37 -1.92
CA GLU A 334 7.04 -5.43 -3.18
C GLU A 334 7.24 -6.76 -3.89
N GLU A 335 8.48 -7.22 -4.03
CA GLU A 335 8.82 -8.47 -4.71
C GLU A 335 8.27 -9.71 -3.99
N ARG A 336 8.29 -9.70 -2.65
CA ARG A 336 8.03 -10.90 -1.83
C ARG A 336 6.61 -10.97 -1.30
N TYR A 337 5.96 -9.83 -1.05
CA TYR A 337 4.61 -9.76 -0.47
C TYR A 337 3.58 -9.21 -1.46
N PHE A 338 3.75 -7.96 -1.91
CA PHE A 338 2.69 -7.26 -2.65
C PHE A 338 2.51 -7.76 -4.09
N ARG A 339 3.59 -7.96 -4.85
CA ARG A 339 3.52 -8.37 -6.26
C ARG A 339 2.89 -9.75 -6.44
N PRO A 340 3.24 -10.80 -5.67
CA PRO A 340 2.55 -12.10 -5.79
C PRO A 340 1.03 -11.99 -5.63
N ILE A 341 0.57 -11.15 -4.70
CA ILE A 341 -0.86 -10.91 -4.44
C ILE A 341 -1.48 -10.14 -5.61
N TYR A 342 -0.87 -9.05 -6.05
CA TYR A 342 -1.34 -8.26 -7.18
C TYR A 342 -1.43 -9.09 -8.47
N ASP A 343 -0.38 -9.83 -8.81
CA ASP A 343 -0.30 -10.67 -10.01
C ASP A 343 -1.38 -11.75 -10.00
N TRP A 344 -1.70 -12.32 -8.83
CA TRP A 344 -2.79 -13.30 -8.69
C TRP A 344 -4.14 -12.71 -9.06
N HIS A 345 -4.45 -11.48 -8.63
CA HIS A 345 -5.70 -10.78 -8.95
C HIS A 345 -5.76 -10.35 -10.42
N VAL A 346 -4.70 -9.70 -10.90
CA VAL A 346 -4.65 -9.18 -12.28
C VAL A 346 -4.72 -10.31 -13.31
N SER A 347 -4.01 -11.41 -13.09
CA SER A 347 -4.07 -12.59 -13.99
C SER A 347 -5.44 -13.27 -14.03
N ARG A 348 -6.35 -12.91 -13.12
CA ARG A 348 -7.75 -13.36 -13.09
C ARG A 348 -8.72 -12.26 -13.49
N GLY A 349 -8.26 -11.02 -13.67
CA GLY A 349 -9.10 -9.86 -13.94
C GLY A 349 -9.95 -9.40 -12.74
N LEU A 350 -9.56 -9.78 -11.52
CA LEU A 350 -10.29 -9.46 -10.29
C LEU A 350 -9.92 -8.06 -9.79
N ILE A 351 -10.91 -7.35 -9.24
CA ILE A 351 -10.63 -6.14 -8.48
C ILE A 351 -10.10 -6.55 -7.10
N TYR A 352 -8.93 -6.07 -6.73
CA TYR A 352 -8.42 -6.03 -5.36
C TYR A 352 -8.49 -4.60 -4.84
N GLY A 353 -9.47 -4.35 -3.96
CA GLY A 353 -9.70 -3.08 -3.27
C GLY A 353 -9.00 -3.02 -1.92
N SER A 354 -8.92 -1.82 -1.33
CA SER A 354 -8.37 -1.66 0.02
C SER A 354 -8.77 -0.37 0.70
N ASP A 355 -8.71 -0.33 2.03
CA ASP A 355 -8.67 0.87 2.87
C ASP A 355 -7.57 0.80 3.96
N ASN A 356 -6.37 0.40 3.57
CA ASN A 356 -5.25 0.19 4.49
C ASN A 356 -5.04 1.28 5.56
N LEU A 357 -4.58 0.85 6.73
CA LEU A 357 -4.36 1.68 7.92
C LEU A 357 -3.65 2.98 7.57
N ARG A 358 -3.98 4.04 8.34
CA ARG A 358 -3.49 5.42 8.18
C ARG A 358 -3.95 6.17 6.92
N ARG A 359 -4.52 5.49 5.92
CA ARG A 359 -5.34 6.09 4.84
C ARG A 359 -4.63 7.22 4.10
N GLY A 360 -3.33 7.07 3.84
CA GLY A 360 -2.54 8.06 3.10
C GLY A 360 -2.23 9.35 3.86
N LYS A 361 -2.55 9.45 5.15
CA LYS A 361 -2.14 10.59 5.99
C LYS A 361 -0.87 10.33 6.80
N ASP A 362 -0.42 9.07 6.84
CA ASP A 362 0.90 8.68 7.32
C ASP A 362 1.70 8.07 6.15
N PRO A 363 2.53 8.87 5.46
CA PRO A 363 3.35 8.40 4.35
C PRO A 363 4.31 7.27 4.70
N LEU A 364 4.69 7.12 5.98
CA LEU A 364 5.61 6.07 6.45
C LEU A 364 4.90 4.77 6.83
N ALA A 365 3.56 4.73 6.76
CA ALA A 365 2.84 3.47 6.91
C ALA A 365 3.34 2.47 5.85
N TYR A 366 3.70 1.27 6.31
CA TYR A 366 4.35 0.25 5.48
C TYR A 366 5.68 0.74 4.86
N VAL A 367 6.42 1.63 5.54
CA VAL A 367 7.66 2.31 5.09
C VAL A 367 7.44 3.33 3.97
N ASP A 368 6.57 3.02 3.02
CA ASP A 368 6.10 3.92 1.97
C ASP A 368 4.65 3.55 1.58
N TYR A 369 3.69 4.32 2.09
CA TYR A 369 2.26 4.06 1.89
C TYR A 369 1.89 4.11 0.40
N PHE A 370 2.46 5.05 -0.36
CA PHE A 370 2.12 5.26 -1.77
C PHE A 370 2.57 4.06 -2.60
N ARG A 371 3.80 3.59 -2.37
CA ARG A 371 4.34 2.40 -3.01
C ARG A 371 3.57 1.14 -2.63
N ALA A 372 3.28 0.92 -1.34
CA ALA A 372 2.51 -0.24 -0.89
C ALA A 372 1.12 -0.30 -1.52
N ASN A 373 0.39 0.82 -1.50
CA ASN A 373 -0.98 0.88 -2.03
C ASN A 373 -1.04 0.86 -3.56
N SER A 374 0.06 1.14 -4.26
CA SER A 374 0.12 0.99 -5.73
C SER A 374 -0.08 -0.45 -6.22
N TRP A 375 0.08 -1.45 -5.34
CA TRP A 375 -0.13 -2.88 -5.64
C TRP A 375 -1.56 -3.37 -5.45
N TYR A 376 -2.52 -2.46 -5.27
CA TYR A 376 -3.94 -2.77 -5.37
C TYR A 376 -4.43 -2.43 -6.77
N THR A 377 -5.36 -3.21 -7.30
CA THR A 377 -5.96 -2.88 -8.60
C THR A 377 -6.97 -1.73 -8.48
N ALA A 378 -7.51 -1.55 -7.28
CA ALA A 378 -8.39 -0.45 -6.91
C ALA A 378 -7.97 0.11 -5.54
N PRO A 379 -6.88 0.88 -5.44
CA PRO A 379 -6.48 1.50 -4.18
C PRO A 379 -7.61 2.38 -3.66
N GLY A 380 -7.74 2.48 -2.34
CA GLY A 380 -8.90 3.10 -1.74
C GLY A 380 -8.66 3.63 -0.34
N ASN A 381 -9.75 4.03 0.29
CA ASN A 381 -9.79 4.54 1.65
C ASN A 381 -11.20 4.39 2.21
N ASP A 382 -11.31 4.54 3.52
CA ASP A 382 -12.59 4.63 4.22
C ASP A 382 -12.98 6.09 4.54
N ALA A 383 -14.27 6.27 4.78
CA ALA A 383 -14.88 7.53 5.17
C ALA A 383 -15.72 7.34 6.45
N PRO A 384 -15.07 7.33 7.63
CA PRO A 384 -15.75 7.07 8.90
C PRO A 384 -16.54 8.29 9.37
N SER A 385 -17.65 8.03 10.04
CA SER A 385 -18.42 9.02 10.79
C SER A 385 -18.79 10.25 9.93
N THR A 386 -19.05 11.39 10.55
CA THR A 386 -19.43 12.62 9.83
C THR A 386 -18.24 13.39 9.22
N GLY A 387 -17.04 12.79 9.22
CA GLY A 387 -15.81 13.41 8.73
C GLY A 387 -15.75 13.48 7.20
N SER A 388 -14.96 14.43 6.69
CA SER A 388 -14.57 14.44 5.27
C SER A 388 -13.26 13.67 5.12
N SER A 389 -13.28 12.59 4.33
CA SER A 389 -12.08 11.84 3.92
C SER A 389 -11.57 12.29 2.53
N PHE A 390 -11.83 13.55 2.15
CA PHE A 390 -11.46 14.11 0.83
C PHE A 390 -9.96 13.93 0.51
N LEU A 391 -9.09 14.27 1.47
CA LEU A 391 -7.64 14.18 1.28
C LEU A 391 -7.17 12.73 1.09
N GLN A 392 -7.75 11.80 1.83
CA GLN A 392 -7.46 10.38 1.73
C GLN A 392 -7.86 9.86 0.34
N THR A 393 -9.05 10.24 -0.13
CA THR A 393 -9.48 9.91 -1.51
C THR A 393 -8.58 10.55 -2.56
N LYS A 394 -8.10 11.78 -2.36
CA LYS A 394 -7.08 12.38 -3.24
C LYS A 394 -5.80 11.55 -3.26
N VAL A 395 -5.33 11.01 -2.14
CA VAL A 395 -4.15 10.12 -2.14
C VAL A 395 -4.45 8.85 -2.95
N SER A 396 -5.57 8.17 -2.69
CA SER A 396 -5.92 6.92 -3.38
C SER A 396 -6.18 7.11 -4.88
N SER A 397 -6.80 8.21 -5.29
CA SER A 397 -6.99 8.55 -6.71
C SER A 397 -5.67 8.95 -7.39
N SER A 398 -4.78 9.67 -6.70
CA SER A 398 -3.44 9.97 -7.24
C SER A 398 -2.64 8.70 -7.50
N ILE A 399 -2.71 7.71 -6.59
CA ILE A 399 -2.12 6.38 -6.82
C ILE A 399 -2.80 5.72 -8.03
N THR A 400 -4.13 5.83 -8.14
CA THR A 400 -4.89 5.27 -9.26
C THR A 400 -4.39 5.83 -10.60
N HIS A 401 -4.29 7.14 -10.72
CA HIS A 401 -3.84 7.83 -11.94
C HIS A 401 -2.39 7.45 -12.29
N LEU A 402 -1.46 7.61 -11.34
CA LEU A 402 -0.03 7.43 -11.60
C LEU A 402 0.41 5.97 -11.82
N TYR A 403 -0.42 5.00 -11.41
CA TYR A 403 -0.18 3.57 -11.60
C TYR A 403 -1.15 2.91 -12.59
N GLU A 404 -1.83 3.71 -13.42
CA GLU A 404 -2.72 3.23 -14.50
C GLU A 404 -3.82 2.27 -13.99
N ARG A 405 -4.28 2.50 -12.77
CA ARG A 405 -5.44 1.80 -12.20
C ARG A 405 -6.71 2.47 -12.72
N GLN A 406 -7.79 1.70 -12.76
CA GLN A 406 -9.05 2.17 -13.36
C GLN A 406 -10.07 2.58 -12.30
N ARG A 407 -9.95 2.02 -11.10
CA ARG A 407 -10.93 2.20 -10.03
C ARG A 407 -10.25 2.73 -8.78
N THR A 408 -10.90 3.65 -8.09
CA THR A 408 -10.52 4.13 -6.75
C THR A 408 -11.64 3.74 -5.79
N TRP A 409 -11.32 2.83 -4.87
CA TRP A 409 -12.31 2.26 -3.95
C TRP A 409 -12.60 3.24 -2.81
N LEU A 410 -13.89 3.42 -2.51
CA LEU A 410 -14.35 4.19 -1.37
C LEU A 410 -15.23 3.31 -0.50
N GLU A 411 -14.75 2.98 0.68
CA GLU A 411 -15.63 2.54 1.76
C GLU A 411 -16.33 3.76 2.37
N ALA A 412 -17.63 3.84 2.18
CA ALA A 412 -18.44 5.02 2.46
C ALA A 412 -19.29 4.86 3.72
N PHE A 413 -19.04 5.75 4.69
CA PHE A 413 -20.00 6.26 5.67
C PHE A 413 -20.47 5.29 6.75
N HIS A 414 -19.54 4.61 7.41
CA HIS A 414 -19.82 3.85 8.62
C HIS A 414 -19.87 4.74 9.87
N SER A 415 -20.39 4.23 11.00
CA SER A 415 -20.33 4.89 12.32
C SER A 415 -20.90 6.32 12.38
N MET A 416 -21.98 6.59 11.66
CA MET A 416 -22.70 7.88 11.67
C MET A 416 -24.00 7.88 12.47
N GLY A 417 -24.47 6.71 12.88
CA GLY A 417 -25.82 6.56 13.43
C GLY A 417 -26.89 6.52 12.35
N TRP A 418 -28.14 6.30 12.78
CA TRP A 418 -29.30 6.11 11.88
C TRP A 418 -29.91 7.41 11.33
N GLY A 419 -29.38 8.57 11.73
CA GLY A 419 -29.93 9.89 11.42
C GLY A 419 -29.39 10.53 10.14
N SER A 420 -28.67 9.79 9.29
CA SER A 420 -28.10 10.33 8.05
C SER A 420 -29.21 10.73 7.06
N SER A 421 -29.06 11.90 6.43
CA SER A 421 -29.98 12.40 5.41
C SER A 421 -29.42 12.18 4.00
N ALA A 422 -30.29 12.01 3.01
CA ALA A 422 -29.86 11.94 1.60
C ALA A 422 -29.09 13.19 1.16
N SER A 423 -29.45 14.38 1.68
CA SER A 423 -28.71 15.62 1.41
C SER A 423 -27.26 15.59 1.92
N TRP A 424 -27.04 15.01 3.11
CA TRP A 424 -25.71 14.80 3.65
C TRP A 424 -24.95 13.77 2.80
N LEU A 425 -25.58 12.63 2.50
CA LEU A 425 -24.95 11.57 1.69
C LEU A 425 -24.51 12.09 0.32
N THR A 426 -25.37 12.85 -0.37
CA THR A 426 -25.01 13.49 -1.64
C THR A 426 -23.83 14.42 -1.47
N LYS A 427 -23.89 15.37 -0.52
CA LYS A 427 -22.77 16.32 -0.31
C LYS A 427 -21.43 15.62 -0.10
N GLN A 428 -21.42 14.56 0.71
CA GLN A 428 -20.19 13.85 1.04
C GLN A 428 -19.72 12.96 -0.10
N MET A 429 -20.65 12.29 -0.79
CA MET A 429 -20.32 11.50 -1.97
C MET A 429 -19.75 12.37 -3.09
N ASP A 430 -20.30 13.57 -3.30
CA ASP A 430 -19.79 14.55 -4.27
C ASP A 430 -18.35 14.96 -3.94
N HIS A 431 -18.02 15.13 -2.65
CA HIS A 431 -16.65 15.38 -2.23
C HIS A 431 -15.70 14.25 -2.63
N HIS A 432 -16.14 12.99 -2.53
CA HIS A 432 -15.33 11.85 -2.92
C HIS A 432 -15.20 11.72 -4.45
N PHE A 433 -16.27 11.94 -5.21
CA PHE A 433 -16.18 12.01 -6.67
C PHE A 433 -15.25 13.14 -7.13
N MET A 434 -15.35 14.33 -6.54
CA MET A 434 -14.43 15.45 -6.81
C MET A 434 -12.97 15.09 -6.47
N ALA A 435 -12.75 14.24 -5.46
CA ALA A 435 -11.42 13.75 -5.11
C ALA A 435 -10.94 12.56 -5.97
N GLY A 436 -11.74 12.10 -6.95
CA GLY A 436 -11.38 11.00 -7.85
C GLY A 436 -11.81 9.60 -7.40
N GLY A 437 -12.61 9.47 -6.34
CA GLY A 437 -13.27 8.21 -5.99
C GLY A 437 -14.27 7.80 -7.07
N ASN A 438 -14.31 6.53 -7.46
CA ASN A 438 -15.21 6.08 -8.54
C ASN A 438 -15.70 4.62 -8.39
N LEU A 439 -15.46 3.97 -7.25
CA LEU A 439 -16.04 2.68 -6.88
C LEU A 439 -16.59 2.80 -5.46
N VAL A 440 -17.92 2.74 -5.33
CA VAL A 440 -18.61 2.98 -4.07
C VAL A 440 -18.93 1.67 -3.35
N CYS A 441 -18.44 1.53 -2.12
CA CYS A 441 -18.83 0.52 -1.14
C CYS A 441 -19.57 1.21 0.01
N MET A 442 -20.90 1.12 0.07
CA MET A 442 -21.65 1.68 1.19
C MET A 442 -21.52 0.76 2.42
N HIS A 443 -20.93 1.27 3.49
CA HIS A 443 -20.94 0.60 4.79
C HIS A 443 -22.26 0.92 5.53
N GLY A 444 -23.13 -0.04 5.86
CA GLY A 444 -23.08 -1.46 5.54
C GLY A 444 -24.46 -2.04 5.22
N LEU A 445 -24.49 -3.35 4.96
CA LEU A 445 -25.65 -4.21 4.72
C LEU A 445 -25.61 -5.36 5.74
N TYR A 446 -26.50 -5.36 6.74
CA TYR A 446 -26.50 -6.41 7.77
C TYR A 446 -27.44 -7.57 7.41
N TYR A 447 -26.93 -8.81 7.37
CA TYR A 447 -27.74 -10.01 7.13
C TYR A 447 -28.92 -10.12 8.10
N SER A 448 -28.70 -9.82 9.38
CA SER A 448 -29.75 -9.72 10.37
C SER A 448 -29.54 -8.52 11.30
N THR A 449 -30.65 -7.89 11.68
CA THR A 449 -30.69 -6.89 12.75
C THR A 449 -31.35 -7.44 14.01
N HIS A 450 -31.48 -8.76 14.11
CA HIS A 450 -31.99 -9.40 15.31
C HIS A 450 -30.93 -9.32 16.43
N GLY A 451 -31.38 -9.04 17.65
CA GLY A 451 -30.53 -8.99 18.85
C GLY A 451 -29.76 -7.68 19.08
N GLY A 452 -29.41 -6.94 18.02
CA GLY A 452 -28.48 -5.81 18.14
C GLY A 452 -27.05 -6.29 18.43
N TRP A 453 -26.05 -5.76 17.73
CA TRP A 453 -24.66 -6.11 17.98
C TRP A 453 -23.85 -4.89 18.37
N TRP A 454 -22.89 -5.12 19.26
CA TRP A 454 -22.08 -4.06 19.85
C TRP A 454 -21.24 -3.33 18.79
N GLU A 455 -20.73 -4.05 17.80
CA GLU A 455 -19.87 -3.51 16.74
C GLU A 455 -20.65 -3.03 15.50
N TRP A 456 -21.98 -2.98 15.56
CA TRP A 456 -22.69 -2.34 14.46
C TRP A 456 -22.24 -0.90 14.34
N ALA A 457 -21.75 -0.56 13.14
CA ALA A 457 -21.42 0.78 12.72
C ALA A 457 -22.57 1.31 11.84
N PRO A 458 -23.69 1.77 12.43
CA PRO A 458 -24.81 2.33 11.68
C PRO A 458 -24.38 3.55 10.87
N PRO A 459 -25.09 3.87 9.78
CA PRO A 459 -26.40 3.35 9.37
C PRO A 459 -26.31 2.08 8.52
N CYS A 460 -27.48 1.62 8.11
CA CYS A 460 -27.64 0.56 7.13
C CYS A 460 -28.40 1.13 5.94
N PHE A 461 -27.78 1.15 4.76
CA PHE A 461 -28.23 1.94 3.61
C PHE A 461 -29.16 1.18 2.66
N HIS A 462 -30.02 0.30 3.17
CA HIS A 462 -30.79 -0.64 2.34
C HIS A 462 -32.28 -0.77 2.71
N PHE A 463 -32.94 -1.80 2.18
CA PHE A 463 -34.38 -2.13 2.31
C PHE A 463 -34.98 -2.18 3.72
N ARG A 464 -34.17 -2.19 4.79
CA ARG A 464 -34.68 -2.06 6.17
C ARG A 464 -34.99 -0.62 6.56
N MET A 465 -34.55 0.34 5.76
CA MET A 465 -34.79 1.75 6.00
C MET A 465 -36.09 2.21 5.35
N PRO A 466 -36.87 3.07 6.02
CA PRO A 466 -38.09 3.64 5.45
C PRO A 466 -37.80 4.45 4.18
N TYR A 467 -36.57 4.93 4.02
CA TYR A 467 -36.12 5.70 2.85
C TYR A 467 -35.62 4.84 1.68
N TRP A 468 -35.68 3.50 1.74
CA TRP A 468 -35.17 2.62 0.68
C TRP A 468 -35.64 2.98 -0.74
N PRO A 469 -36.94 3.30 -0.99
CA PRO A 469 -37.37 3.71 -2.33
C PRO A 469 -36.63 4.95 -2.87
N HIS A 470 -36.24 5.87 -1.98
CA HIS A 470 -35.44 7.04 -2.34
C HIS A 470 -33.95 6.68 -2.48
N MET A 471 -33.46 5.76 -1.64
CA MET A 471 -32.09 5.27 -1.71
C MET A 471 -31.80 4.58 -3.04
N LYS A 472 -32.75 3.82 -3.61
CA LYS A 472 -32.58 3.21 -4.94
C LYS A 472 -32.23 4.26 -6.01
N ARG A 473 -32.94 5.39 -6.04
CA ARG A 473 -32.65 6.52 -6.95
C ARG A 473 -31.31 7.18 -6.65
N TRP A 474 -30.93 7.27 -5.39
CA TRP A 474 -29.62 7.80 -5.00
C TRP A 474 -28.48 6.86 -5.41
N LEU A 475 -28.68 5.54 -5.33
CA LEU A 475 -27.71 4.56 -5.81
C LEU A 475 -27.54 4.63 -7.34
N GLU A 476 -28.63 4.83 -8.10
CA GLU A 476 -28.56 5.10 -9.55
C GLU A 476 -27.71 6.35 -9.84
N TYR A 477 -27.83 7.40 -9.02
CA TYR A 477 -26.96 8.57 -9.10
C TYR A 477 -25.48 8.19 -8.92
N THR A 478 -25.15 7.42 -7.88
CA THR A 478 -23.77 6.99 -7.62
C THR A 478 -23.23 6.07 -8.71
N GLU A 479 -24.06 5.21 -9.30
CA GLU A 479 -23.69 4.31 -10.40
C GLU A 479 -23.32 5.10 -11.66
N ARG A 480 -24.14 6.11 -12.01
CA ARG A 480 -23.88 6.99 -13.15
C ARG A 480 -22.60 7.79 -13.00
N LEU A 481 -22.35 8.34 -11.80
CA LEU A 481 -21.10 9.06 -11.55
C LEU A 481 -19.90 8.12 -11.47
N SER A 482 -20.03 6.95 -10.84
CA SER A 482 -18.96 5.95 -10.83
C SER A 482 -18.58 5.52 -12.25
N TYR A 483 -19.57 5.33 -13.14
CA TYR A 483 -19.33 5.08 -14.55
C TYR A 483 -18.57 6.23 -15.20
N LEU A 484 -19.12 7.46 -15.15
CA LEU A 484 -18.56 8.63 -15.81
C LEU A 484 -17.13 8.94 -15.34
N MET A 485 -16.91 8.93 -14.03
CA MET A 485 -15.62 9.21 -13.39
C MET A 485 -14.59 8.09 -13.57
N SER A 486 -14.97 6.96 -14.17
CA SER A 486 -14.04 5.91 -14.57
C SER A 486 -13.65 6.02 -16.05
N GLN A 487 -14.27 6.90 -16.85
CA GLN A 487 -13.97 7.01 -18.28
C GLN A 487 -12.87 8.02 -18.56
N GLY A 488 -12.13 7.79 -19.65
CA GLY A 488 -11.10 8.71 -20.13
C GLY A 488 -9.85 8.71 -19.27
N THR A 489 -9.19 9.87 -19.20
CA THR A 489 -7.99 10.10 -18.40
C THR A 489 -8.23 11.35 -17.59
N HIS A 490 -7.82 11.33 -16.33
CA HIS A 490 -7.90 12.50 -15.47
C HIS A 490 -6.97 13.60 -16.00
N VAL A 491 -7.31 14.85 -15.69
CA VAL A 491 -6.57 16.03 -16.17
C VAL A 491 -6.46 17.03 -15.03
N CYS A 492 -5.25 17.19 -14.52
CA CYS A 492 -4.92 18.32 -13.65
C CYS A 492 -3.53 18.88 -14.00
N ASP A 493 -3.31 20.16 -13.72
CA ASP A 493 -2.06 20.84 -14.08
C ASP A 493 -0.98 20.71 -12.98
N ILE A 494 -1.32 20.20 -11.79
CA ILE A 494 -0.48 20.27 -10.59
C ILE A 494 -0.12 18.88 -10.09
N ALA A 495 1.18 18.59 -10.01
CA ALA A 495 1.72 17.50 -9.22
C ALA A 495 2.24 18.06 -7.88
N LEU A 496 1.76 17.51 -6.76
CA LEU A 496 2.23 17.83 -5.42
C LEU A 496 3.05 16.65 -4.89
N MET A 497 4.35 16.83 -4.65
CA MET A 497 5.18 15.73 -4.15
C MET A 497 4.67 15.23 -2.80
N TYR A 498 4.46 13.92 -2.71
CA TYR A 498 4.10 13.24 -1.48
C TYR A 498 5.33 13.15 -0.56
N PRO A 499 5.23 13.44 0.76
CA PRO A 499 6.39 13.84 1.55
C PRO A 499 7.20 12.66 2.12
N THR A 500 7.06 11.46 1.56
CA THR A 500 7.67 10.22 2.05
C THR A 500 9.18 10.34 2.23
N GLU A 501 9.91 10.82 1.21
CA GLU A 501 11.38 10.86 1.23
C GLU A 501 11.92 11.74 2.37
N SER A 502 11.26 12.88 2.61
CA SER A 502 11.66 13.78 3.70
C SER A 502 11.40 13.15 5.07
N LEU A 503 10.31 12.41 5.22
CA LEU A 503 9.97 11.69 6.44
C LEU A 503 10.91 10.50 6.71
N GLN A 504 11.34 9.79 5.66
CA GLN A 504 12.33 8.72 5.76
C GLN A 504 13.71 9.27 6.14
N ALA A 505 14.10 10.40 5.55
CA ALA A 505 15.39 11.04 5.83
C ALA A 505 15.47 11.66 7.24
N TYR A 506 14.38 12.31 7.69
CA TYR A 506 14.38 13.20 8.85
C TYR A 506 13.22 12.92 9.82
N PRO A 507 13.49 12.47 11.07
CA PRO A 507 12.46 12.18 12.07
C PRO A 507 11.64 13.40 12.48
N GLU A 508 12.16 14.61 12.32
CA GLU A 508 11.45 15.85 12.63
C GLU A 508 10.60 16.39 11.47
N ALA A 509 10.70 15.81 10.28
CA ALA A 509 9.81 16.13 9.18
C ALA A 509 8.36 15.72 9.55
N ASN A 510 7.39 16.44 8.99
CA ASN A 510 5.98 16.16 9.23
C ASN A 510 5.14 16.43 7.98
N THR A 511 3.93 15.89 7.98
CA THR A 511 3.01 15.96 6.84
C THR A 511 2.17 17.23 6.78
N LYS A 512 2.23 18.07 7.82
CA LYS A 512 1.29 19.19 8.00
C LYS A 512 1.38 20.18 6.84
N ILE A 513 2.60 20.56 6.45
CA ILE A 513 2.82 21.56 5.39
C ILE A 513 2.24 21.04 4.07
N THR A 514 2.58 19.81 3.67
CA THR A 514 2.11 19.21 2.43
C THR A 514 0.58 19.10 2.37
N PHE A 515 -0.05 18.60 3.43
CA PHE A 515 -1.51 18.45 3.45
C PHE A 515 -2.26 19.77 3.64
N ASP A 516 -1.70 20.76 4.34
CA ASP A 516 -2.27 22.10 4.38
C ASP A 516 -2.23 22.75 2.99
N GLN A 517 -1.14 22.57 2.22
CA GLN A 517 -1.05 23.06 0.84
C GLN A 517 -2.06 22.33 -0.06
N ALA A 518 -2.16 21.02 0.06
CA ALA A 518 -3.15 20.21 -0.65
C ALA A 518 -4.58 20.74 -0.42
N MET A 519 -4.96 20.98 0.84
CA MET A 519 -6.27 21.55 1.17
C MET A 519 -6.46 22.99 0.68
N LYS A 520 -5.40 23.82 0.66
CA LYS A 520 -5.48 25.17 0.08
C LYS A 520 -5.74 25.14 -1.42
N LEU A 521 -5.11 24.23 -2.15
CA LEU A 521 -5.36 24.02 -3.58
C LEU A 521 -6.82 23.60 -3.80
N SER A 522 -7.30 22.58 -3.07
CA SER A 522 -8.69 22.10 -3.19
C SER A 522 -9.70 23.21 -2.89
N ASN A 523 -9.50 23.98 -1.82
CA ASN A 523 -10.39 25.09 -1.45
C ASN A 523 -10.36 26.27 -2.44
N ALA A 524 -9.31 26.37 -3.25
CA ALA A 524 -9.20 27.34 -4.34
C ALA A 524 -9.76 26.81 -5.68
N GLY A 525 -10.29 25.59 -5.71
CA GLY A 525 -10.77 24.94 -6.94
C GLY A 525 -9.64 24.47 -7.86
N LEU A 526 -8.42 24.30 -7.33
CA LEU A 526 -7.27 23.79 -8.07
C LEU A 526 -7.11 22.31 -7.78
N ASP A 527 -7.25 21.49 -8.82
CA ASP A 527 -7.01 20.04 -8.72
C ASP A 527 -5.51 19.73 -8.80
N TYR A 528 -5.12 18.59 -8.22
CA TYR A 528 -3.74 18.12 -8.16
C TYR A 528 -3.69 16.61 -7.96
N ASP A 529 -2.60 15.98 -8.35
CA ASP A 529 -2.25 14.65 -7.85
C ASP A 529 -1.11 14.72 -6.84
N PHE A 530 -1.18 13.89 -5.81
CA PHE A 530 0.01 13.52 -5.04
C PHE A 530 0.94 12.67 -5.90
N MET A 531 2.21 13.05 -5.98
CA MET A 531 3.20 12.35 -6.80
C MET A 531 4.31 11.73 -5.94
N ASP A 532 4.60 10.45 -6.15
CA ASP A 532 5.76 9.78 -5.57
C ASP A 532 7.01 9.94 -6.46
N TYR A 533 8.18 9.66 -5.89
CA TYR A 533 9.45 9.82 -6.58
C TYR A 533 9.59 8.90 -7.80
N ARG A 534 8.97 7.70 -7.79
CA ARG A 534 9.02 6.78 -8.93
C ARG A 534 8.25 7.32 -10.12
N SER A 535 7.07 7.89 -9.89
CA SER A 535 6.28 8.50 -10.96
C SER A 535 6.97 9.72 -11.54
N LEU A 536 7.57 10.56 -10.69
CA LEU A 536 8.40 11.67 -11.14
C LEU A 536 9.56 11.18 -12.02
N GLN A 537 10.35 10.19 -11.56
CA GLN A 537 11.50 9.67 -12.32
C GLN A 537 11.09 9.03 -13.66
N LYS A 538 9.93 8.35 -13.71
CA LYS A 538 9.38 7.78 -14.95
C LYS A 538 8.84 8.83 -15.90
N ALA A 539 8.53 10.03 -15.43
CA ALA A 539 7.92 11.07 -16.25
C ALA A 539 8.85 11.50 -17.40
N LYS A 540 8.24 11.67 -18.56
CA LYS A 540 8.89 12.26 -19.74
C LYS A 540 8.64 13.76 -19.73
N VAL A 541 9.70 14.54 -19.85
CA VAL A 541 9.59 16.00 -19.99
C VAL A 541 9.39 16.33 -21.47
N ALA A 542 8.25 16.92 -21.81
CA ALA A 542 7.94 17.35 -23.17
C ALA A 542 6.97 18.53 -23.13
N ASP A 543 7.21 19.53 -24.00
CA ASP A 543 6.38 20.73 -24.15
C ASP A 543 6.12 21.47 -22.82
N GLY A 544 7.17 21.61 -21.99
CA GLY A 544 7.08 22.25 -20.68
C GLY A 544 6.23 21.51 -19.65
N CYS A 545 5.94 20.23 -19.87
CA CYS A 545 5.09 19.40 -19.01
C CYS A 545 5.79 18.10 -18.58
N LEU A 546 5.40 17.56 -17.43
CA LEU A 546 5.69 16.19 -17.01
C LEU A 546 4.59 15.26 -17.53
N HIS A 547 4.95 14.26 -18.34
CA HIS A 547 4.02 13.25 -18.86
C HIS A 547 4.29 11.89 -18.21
N VAL A 548 3.30 11.31 -17.54
CA VAL A 548 3.40 10.00 -16.87
C VAL A 548 2.02 9.36 -16.78
N ALA A 549 1.90 8.06 -17.06
CA ALA A 549 0.64 7.30 -16.91
C ALA A 549 -0.60 7.91 -17.62
N GLY A 550 -0.40 8.67 -18.70
CA GLY A 550 -1.47 9.40 -19.40
C GLY A 550 -1.75 10.81 -18.83
N GLU A 551 -1.28 11.09 -17.62
CA GLU A 551 -1.35 12.40 -16.97
C GLU A 551 -0.34 13.39 -17.54
N LYS A 552 -0.66 14.68 -17.41
CA LYS A 552 0.16 15.79 -17.90
C LYS A 552 0.16 16.96 -16.90
N TYR A 553 1.29 17.17 -16.23
CA TYR A 553 1.43 18.22 -15.21
C TYR A 553 2.29 19.40 -15.70
N LYS A 554 1.82 20.63 -15.49
CA LYS A 554 2.55 21.88 -15.80
C LYS A 554 3.28 22.47 -14.59
N ILE A 555 2.85 22.08 -13.39
CA ILE A 555 3.35 22.62 -12.12
C ILE A 555 3.76 21.44 -11.23
N LEU A 556 4.97 21.49 -10.69
CA LEU A 556 5.46 20.57 -9.66
C LEU A 556 5.67 21.34 -8.35
N ILE A 557 5.00 20.91 -7.29
CA ILE A 557 5.11 21.53 -5.96
C ILE A 557 5.94 20.64 -5.04
N LEU A 558 7.03 21.19 -4.51
CA LEU A 558 7.85 20.61 -3.46
C LEU A 558 7.46 21.26 -2.12
N ALA A 559 6.48 20.67 -1.45
CA ALA A 559 5.96 21.21 -0.19
C ALA A 559 6.84 20.83 1.01
N ASN A 560 7.87 21.64 1.31
CA ASN A 560 8.85 21.39 2.36
C ASN A 560 9.55 20.02 2.21
N MET A 561 9.94 19.69 0.97
CA MET A 561 10.68 18.47 0.65
C MET A 561 12.16 18.67 0.97
N LYS A 562 12.59 18.29 2.17
CA LYS A 562 13.99 18.41 2.64
C LYS A 562 14.95 17.45 1.96
N ALA A 563 14.47 16.27 1.55
CA ALA A 563 15.26 15.26 0.88
C ALA A 563 14.52 14.68 -0.33
N LEU A 564 15.29 14.37 -1.37
CA LEU A 564 14.81 13.73 -2.60
C LEU A 564 15.84 12.73 -3.12
N HIS A 565 15.43 11.68 -3.81
CA HIS A 565 16.32 10.87 -4.61
C HIS A 565 17.03 11.75 -5.64
N TYR A 566 18.33 11.51 -5.86
CA TYR A 566 19.12 12.35 -6.76
C TYR A 566 18.58 12.38 -8.19
N ALA A 567 18.11 11.24 -8.71
CA ALA A 567 17.47 11.18 -10.03
C ALA A 567 16.15 11.98 -10.09
N SER A 568 15.43 12.12 -8.96
CA SER A 568 14.26 12.99 -8.87
C SER A 568 14.67 14.46 -8.96
N MET A 569 15.77 14.86 -8.31
CA MET A 569 16.33 16.21 -8.44
C MET A 569 16.75 16.52 -9.88
N GLU A 570 17.41 15.59 -10.55
CA GLU A 570 17.79 15.74 -11.97
C GLU A 570 16.55 15.93 -12.85
N LYS A 571 15.48 15.17 -12.59
CA LYS A 571 14.20 15.31 -13.29
C LYS A 571 13.52 16.65 -13.01
N VAL A 572 13.53 17.14 -11.78
CA VAL A 572 13.01 18.48 -11.41
C VAL A 572 13.75 19.56 -12.19
N LEU A 573 15.07 19.48 -12.28
CA LEU A 573 15.90 20.43 -13.02
C LEU A 573 15.65 20.37 -14.53
N GLU A 574 15.53 19.16 -15.10
CA GLU A 574 15.16 18.93 -16.50
C GLU A 574 13.81 19.60 -16.80
N PHE A 575 12.81 19.37 -15.95
CA PHE A 575 11.47 19.94 -16.09
C PHE A 575 11.47 21.46 -16.05
N TYR A 576 12.15 22.06 -15.06
CA TYR A 576 12.31 23.51 -14.96
C TYR A 576 12.96 24.11 -16.21
N ARG A 577 14.06 23.51 -16.70
CA ARG A 577 14.77 23.97 -17.91
C ARG A 577 13.94 23.85 -19.18
N ALA A 578 13.02 22.90 -19.23
CA ALA A 578 12.09 22.73 -20.34
C ALA A 578 10.89 23.71 -20.31
N GLY A 579 10.83 24.61 -19.32
CA GLY A 579 9.76 25.62 -19.17
C GLY A 579 8.65 25.23 -18.20
N GLY A 580 8.79 24.11 -17.49
CA GLY A 580 7.89 23.71 -16.42
C GLY A 580 7.99 24.62 -15.19
N ILE A 581 6.92 24.69 -14.40
CA ILE A 581 6.89 25.51 -13.19
C ILE A 581 7.20 24.63 -11.98
N VAL A 582 8.25 24.96 -11.24
CA VAL A 582 8.60 24.30 -9.98
C VAL A 582 8.39 25.28 -8.82
N ILE A 583 7.60 24.88 -7.83
CA ILE A 583 7.33 25.67 -6.63
C ILE A 583 7.84 24.91 -5.42
N ALA A 584 8.97 25.35 -4.84
CA ALA A 584 9.39 24.90 -3.53
C ALA A 584 8.84 25.83 -2.46
N THR A 585 8.20 25.26 -1.43
CA THR A 585 7.71 26.04 -0.29
C THR A 585 8.55 25.78 0.95
N VAL A 586 8.73 26.83 1.77
CA VAL A 586 9.56 26.85 2.99
C VAL A 586 11.07 26.81 2.68
N GLU A 587 11.58 25.69 2.19
CA GLU A 587 13.00 25.51 1.86
C GLU A 587 13.18 24.59 0.64
N LEU A 588 14.34 24.72 -0.02
CA LEU A 588 14.75 23.79 -1.07
C LEU A 588 15.22 22.46 -0.45
N PRO A 589 15.18 21.35 -1.21
CA PRO A 589 15.82 20.10 -0.79
C PRO A 589 17.29 20.34 -0.46
N LYS A 590 17.75 19.78 0.66
CA LYS A 590 19.13 19.91 1.17
C LYS A 590 19.87 18.57 1.27
N ALA A 591 19.21 17.46 0.94
CA ALA A 591 19.82 16.15 0.94
C ALA A 591 19.34 15.27 -0.22
N SER A 592 20.19 14.35 -0.66
CA SER A 592 19.81 13.35 -1.66
C SER A 592 20.45 11.98 -1.47
N THR A 593 19.97 10.98 -2.22
CA THR A 593 20.58 9.65 -2.29
C THR A 593 21.98 9.61 -2.93
N ARG A 594 22.51 10.74 -3.43
CA ARG A 594 23.87 10.80 -4.00
C ARG A 594 24.95 10.75 -2.92
N ILE A 595 24.99 11.73 -2.03
CA ILE A 595 25.93 11.74 -0.89
C ILE A 595 25.31 12.09 0.47
N GLY A 596 24.00 12.40 0.53
CA GLY A 596 23.35 12.93 1.73
C GLY A 596 23.22 14.45 1.68
N GLU A 597 23.54 15.13 2.78
CA GLU A 597 23.63 16.60 2.88
C GLU A 597 24.96 17.14 2.31
N ASN A 598 25.03 18.46 2.14
CA ASN A 598 26.24 19.21 1.73
C ASN A 598 26.85 18.67 0.43
N ASP A 599 26.00 18.45 -0.58
CA ASP A 599 26.41 17.99 -1.90
C ASP A 599 26.72 19.17 -2.83
N PRO A 600 28.00 19.44 -3.16
CA PRO A 600 28.35 20.59 -4.01
C PRO A 600 27.75 20.53 -5.42
N VAL A 601 27.30 19.37 -5.90
CA VAL A 601 26.64 19.24 -7.19
C VAL A 601 25.14 19.50 -7.10
N MET A 602 24.54 19.26 -5.94
CA MET A 602 23.13 19.57 -5.68
C MET A 602 22.95 21.04 -5.30
N ASP A 603 23.94 21.62 -4.60
CA ASP A 603 23.97 23.02 -4.20
C ASP A 603 24.20 23.98 -5.39
N ALA A 604 24.75 23.50 -6.50
CA ALA A 604 25.08 24.25 -7.72
C ALA A 604 23.96 24.17 -8.76
#